data_AF-A0A847HRZ0-F1
#
_entry.id   AF-A0A847HRZ0-F1
#
_cell.length_a   1.000
_cell.length_b   1.000
_cell.length_c   1.000
_cell.angle_alpha   90.00
_cell.angle_beta   90.00
_cell.angle_gamma   90.00
#
_symmetry.space_group_name_H-M   'P 1'
#
loop_
_entity.id
_entity.type
_entity.pdbx_description
1 polymer ?
#
loop_
_entity_poly.entity_id
_entity_poly.type
_entity_poly.pdbx_seq_one_letter_code
_entity_poly.pdbx_strand_id
1 'polypeptide(L)'
;MGMQPMEWTENALIKRSTDFGKLCALHERDPEAASAKLETMMQTVRTMLEHVGVADVNNVEQASIITEILTKKFRAMHDREPETTEETNLIRSFAQIHARVQQAHAALQRQNGDKDTSNKSPNAPHDNAVPPAA
;
A
#
# COMPACT_ATOMS: atom_id res chain seq x y z
N MET A 1 12.54 -6.52 17.89
CA MET A 1 12.15 -5.10 17.84
C MET A 1 11.22 -4.94 16.65
N GLY A 2 9.92 -4.83 16.88
CA GLY A 2 8.94 -4.69 15.79
C GLY A 2 8.82 -3.22 15.40
N MET A 3 9.14 -2.90 14.15
CA MET A 3 8.88 -1.58 13.57
C MET A 3 7.36 -1.31 13.61
N GLN A 4 6.93 -0.09 13.96
CA GLN A 4 5.50 0.24 13.99
C GLN A 4 4.89 0.16 12.57
N PRO A 5 3.65 -0.32 12.40
CA PRO A 5 3.01 -0.47 11.08
C PRO A 5 3.04 0.79 10.21
N MET A 6 2.84 1.96 10.82
CA MET A 6 2.87 3.25 10.10
C MET A 6 4.28 3.57 9.60
N GLU A 7 5.26 3.51 10.49
CA GLU A 7 6.68 3.71 10.15
C GLU A 7 7.16 2.72 9.07
N TRP A 8 6.67 1.47 9.10
CA TRP A 8 6.98 0.49 8.07
C TRP A 8 6.36 0.88 6.71
N THR A 9 5.06 1.22 6.68
CA THR A 9 4.38 1.55 5.42
C THR A 9 4.95 2.81 4.77
N GLU A 10 5.28 3.85 5.53
CA GLU A 10 5.92 5.07 5.04
C GLU A 10 7.31 4.76 4.45
N ASN A 11 8.15 4.04 5.19
CA ASN A 11 9.46 3.62 4.69
C ASN A 11 9.37 2.74 3.45
N ALA A 12 8.38 1.83 3.41
CA ALA A 12 8.14 0.97 2.27
C ALA A 12 7.74 1.80 1.04
N LEU A 13 6.86 2.79 1.17
CA LEU A 13 6.47 3.66 0.05
C LEU A 13 7.64 4.50 -0.48
N ILE A 14 8.46 5.07 0.42
CA ILE A 14 9.63 5.87 0.03
C ILE A 14 10.64 5.03 -0.76
N LYS A 15 10.92 3.80 -0.31
CA LYS A 15 11.97 2.96 -0.91
C LYS A 15 11.55 2.28 -2.21
N ARG A 16 10.24 2.16 -2.50
CA ARG A 16 9.71 1.43 -3.66
C ARG A 16 10.28 1.83 -5.00
N SER A 17 10.50 3.12 -5.22
CA SER A 17 11.11 3.59 -6.45
C SER A 17 12.53 3.04 -6.64
N THR A 18 13.30 2.94 -5.57
CA THR A 18 14.66 2.39 -5.61
C THR A 18 14.64 0.86 -5.67
N ASP A 19 13.72 0.22 -4.95
CA ASP A 19 13.56 -1.23 -4.94
C ASP A 19 13.17 -1.79 -6.31
N PHE A 20 12.34 -1.08 -7.08
CA PHE A 20 12.01 -1.48 -8.43
C PHE A 20 13.24 -1.53 -9.35
N GLY A 21 14.09 -0.49 -9.32
CA GLY A 21 15.33 -0.49 -10.12
C GLY A 21 16.30 -1.60 -9.71
N LYS A 22 16.43 -1.86 -8.40
CA LYS A 22 17.22 -2.99 -7.89
C LYS A 22 16.65 -4.34 -8.30
N LEU A 23 15.33 -4.45 -8.36
CA LEU A 23 14.64 -5.65 -8.76
C LEU A 23 14.80 -5.91 -10.26
N CYS A 24 14.72 -4.88 -11.11
CA CYS A 24 15.02 -5.00 -12.55
C CYS A 24 16.47 -5.45 -12.78
N ALA A 25 17.45 -4.81 -12.12
CA ALA A 25 18.84 -5.21 -12.22
C ALA A 25 19.11 -6.63 -11.69
N LEU A 26 18.38 -7.05 -10.64
CA LEU A 26 18.44 -8.43 -10.16
C LEU A 26 17.82 -9.40 -11.17
N HIS A 27 16.68 -9.06 -11.76
CA HIS A 27 15.97 -9.89 -12.73
C HIS A 27 16.81 -10.14 -13.99
N GLU A 28 17.52 -9.14 -14.50
CA GLU A 28 18.44 -9.30 -15.64
C GLU A 28 19.58 -10.28 -15.37
N ARG A 29 20.02 -10.39 -14.10
CA ARG A 29 21.10 -11.28 -13.69
C ARG A 29 20.61 -12.66 -13.25
N ASP A 30 19.50 -12.68 -12.53
CA ASP A 30 18.94 -13.84 -11.83
C ASP A 30 17.41 -13.68 -11.68
N PRO A 31 16.63 -14.13 -12.67
CA PRO A 31 15.17 -14.03 -12.67
C PRO A 31 14.51 -14.77 -11.50
N GLU A 32 15.09 -15.89 -11.07
CA GLU A 32 14.57 -16.70 -9.97
C GLU A 32 14.75 -15.97 -8.64
N ALA A 33 15.93 -15.37 -8.40
CA ALA A 33 16.17 -14.57 -7.20
C ALA A 33 15.26 -13.32 -7.15
N ALA A 34 14.99 -12.68 -8.30
CA ALA A 34 14.04 -11.58 -8.38
C ALA A 34 12.60 -12.03 -8.04
N SER A 35 12.20 -13.20 -8.53
CA SER A 35 10.88 -13.80 -8.23
C SER A 35 10.73 -14.14 -6.74
N ALA A 36 11.72 -14.81 -6.15
CA ALA A 36 11.74 -15.11 -4.72
C ALA A 36 11.68 -13.83 -3.85
N LYS A 37 12.35 -12.75 -4.32
CA LYS A 37 12.31 -11.45 -3.64
C LYS A 37 10.91 -10.83 -3.70
N LEU A 38 10.23 -10.90 -4.83
CA LEU A 38 8.84 -10.45 -4.99
C LEU A 38 7.89 -11.21 -4.09
N GLU A 39 8.01 -12.54 -4.03
CA GLU A 39 7.18 -13.38 -3.15
C GLU A 39 7.37 -13.01 -1.68
N THR A 40 8.62 -12.80 -1.25
CA THR A 40 8.93 -12.34 0.12
C THR A 40 8.28 -10.99 0.42
N MET A 41 8.34 -10.04 -0.54
CA MET A 41 7.70 -8.73 -0.41
C MET A 41 6.17 -8.86 -0.32
N MET A 42 5.57 -9.72 -1.13
CA MET A 42 4.13 -10.00 -1.08
C MET A 42 3.70 -10.54 0.28
N GLN A 43 4.41 -11.55 0.80
CA GLN A 43 4.09 -12.13 2.12
C GLN A 43 4.19 -11.10 3.23
N THR A 44 5.25 -10.27 3.23
CA THR A 44 5.43 -9.21 4.22
C THR A 44 4.27 -8.21 4.21
N VAL A 45 3.83 -7.80 3.02
CA VAL A 45 2.72 -6.85 2.86
C VAL A 45 1.40 -7.47 3.31
N ARG A 46 1.18 -8.75 3.01
CA ARG A 46 0.00 -9.49 3.46
C ARG A 46 -0.08 -9.54 4.98
N THR A 47 1.02 -9.95 5.63
CA THR A 47 1.10 -9.97 7.10
C THR A 47 0.86 -8.59 7.70
N MET A 48 1.35 -7.52 7.05
CA MET A 48 1.09 -6.16 7.51
C MET A 48 -0.38 -5.77 7.36
N LEU A 49 -1.02 -6.07 6.22
CA LEU A 49 -2.45 -5.81 6.00
C LEU A 49 -3.31 -6.53 7.05
N GLU A 50 -3.01 -7.80 7.34
CA GLU A 50 -3.66 -8.57 8.39
C GLU A 50 -3.48 -7.92 9.77
N HIS A 51 -2.27 -7.48 10.09
CA HIS A 51 -1.95 -6.84 11.36
C HIS A 51 -2.73 -5.53 11.58
N VAL A 52 -3.01 -4.78 10.52
CA VAL A 52 -3.77 -3.52 10.58
C VAL A 52 -5.29 -3.71 10.42
N GLY A 53 -5.76 -4.94 10.28
CA GLY A 53 -7.17 -5.27 10.10
C GLY A 53 -7.74 -4.87 8.74
N VAL A 54 -6.88 -4.75 7.73
CA VAL A 54 -7.29 -4.41 6.35
C VAL A 54 -7.40 -5.68 5.54
N ALA A 55 -8.57 -5.91 4.95
CA ALA A 55 -8.76 -7.01 4.03
C ALA A 55 -7.76 -6.90 2.86
N ASP A 56 -7.13 -8.02 2.50
CA ASP A 56 -6.28 -8.14 1.32
C ASP A 56 -7.15 -8.08 0.06
N VAL A 57 -7.56 -6.86 -0.30
CA VAL A 57 -8.36 -6.59 -1.49
C VAL A 57 -7.41 -6.28 -2.63
N ASN A 58 -7.57 -7.00 -3.75
CA ASN A 58 -6.87 -6.66 -4.98
C ASN A 58 -7.41 -5.33 -5.51
N ASN A 59 -6.70 -4.24 -5.26
CA ASN A 59 -7.01 -2.94 -5.85
C ASN A 59 -6.52 -2.89 -7.31
N VAL A 60 -7.33 -3.44 -8.22
CA VAL A 60 -7.01 -3.59 -9.64
C VAL A 60 -6.77 -2.24 -10.33
N GLU A 61 -7.59 -1.25 -10.02
CA GLU A 61 -7.48 0.09 -10.62
C GLU A 61 -6.15 0.75 -10.25
N GLN A 62 -5.83 0.80 -8.95
CA GLN A 62 -4.59 1.39 -8.47
C GLN A 62 -3.37 0.61 -8.96
N ALA A 63 -3.44 -0.72 -9.00
CA ALA A 63 -2.40 -1.55 -9.57
C ALA A 63 -2.18 -1.27 -11.07
N SER A 64 -3.25 -0.98 -11.85
CA SER A 64 -3.14 -0.61 -13.26
C SER A 64 -2.41 0.73 -13.44
N ILE A 65 -2.79 1.75 -12.66
CA ILE A 65 -2.14 3.07 -12.71
C ILE A 65 -0.64 2.95 -12.38
N ILE A 66 -0.31 2.18 -11.32
CA ILE A 66 1.08 1.96 -10.93
C ILE A 66 1.84 1.15 -11.98
N THR A 67 1.19 0.18 -12.63
CA THR A 67 1.78 -0.59 -13.73
C THR A 67 2.24 0.34 -14.84
N GLU A 68 1.41 1.29 -15.28
CA GLU A 68 1.80 2.26 -16.32
C GLU A 68 3.00 3.12 -15.91
N ILE A 69 3.04 3.57 -14.65
CA ILE A 69 4.16 4.36 -14.11
C ILE A 69 5.45 3.53 -14.12
N LEU A 70 5.38 2.28 -13.67
CA LEU A 70 6.53 1.37 -13.61
C LEU A 70 6.99 0.95 -15.01
N THR A 71 6.10 0.77 -15.97
CA THR A 71 6.45 0.51 -17.38
C THR A 71 7.23 1.68 -17.97
N LYS A 72 6.78 2.93 -17.77
CA LYS A 72 7.53 4.12 -18.20
C LYS A 72 8.91 4.18 -17.56
N LYS A 73 9.01 3.80 -16.28
CA LYS A 73 10.28 3.75 -15.55
C LYS A 73 11.21 2.65 -16.07
N PHE A 74 10.69 1.46 -16.34
CA PHE A 74 11.43 0.37 -16.97
C PHE A 74 12.01 0.84 -18.30
N ARG A 75 11.18 1.47 -19.14
CA ARG A 75 11.62 2.03 -20.41
C ARG A 75 12.73 3.06 -20.25
N ALA A 76 12.64 3.95 -19.27
CA ALA A 76 13.69 4.92 -19.01
C ALA A 76 15.00 4.28 -18.50
N MET A 77 14.96 3.12 -17.86
CA MET A 77 16.14 2.43 -17.33
C MET A 77 16.83 1.55 -18.37
N HIS A 78 16.07 0.88 -19.23
CA HIS A 78 16.58 -0.09 -20.21
C HIS A 78 16.59 0.45 -21.66
N ASP A 79 16.09 1.67 -21.87
CA ASP A 79 15.90 2.29 -23.19
C ASP A 79 15.09 1.44 -24.19
N ARG A 80 14.20 0.58 -23.67
CA ARG A 80 13.33 -0.31 -24.45
C ARG A 80 12.02 -0.61 -23.71
N GLU A 81 11.02 -1.07 -24.44
CA GLU A 81 9.76 -1.52 -23.82
C GLU A 81 9.96 -2.88 -23.14
N PRO A 82 9.15 -3.25 -22.14
CA PRO A 82 9.10 -4.64 -21.67
C PRO A 82 8.58 -5.52 -22.80
N GLU A 83 9.43 -6.44 -23.26
CA GLU A 83 9.17 -7.29 -24.43
C GLU A 83 8.79 -8.71 -24.02
N THR A 84 9.23 -9.14 -22.84
CA THR A 84 8.96 -10.50 -22.36
C THR A 84 7.75 -10.54 -21.42
N THR A 85 7.11 -11.70 -21.39
CA THR A 85 6.06 -12.01 -20.42
C THR A 85 6.58 -11.91 -18.99
N GLU A 86 7.84 -12.26 -18.75
CA GLU A 86 8.49 -12.21 -17.44
C GLU A 86 8.68 -10.78 -16.96
N GLU A 87 9.16 -9.88 -17.82
CA GLU A 87 9.29 -8.44 -17.52
C GLU A 87 7.93 -7.82 -17.22
N THR A 88 6.92 -8.14 -18.03
CA THR A 88 5.55 -7.67 -17.82
C THR A 88 4.99 -8.18 -16.48
N ASN A 89 5.26 -9.45 -16.15
CA ASN A 89 4.85 -10.05 -14.88
C ASN A 89 5.60 -9.45 -13.69
N LEU A 90 6.88 -9.12 -13.84
CA LEU A 90 7.69 -8.43 -12.83
C LEU A 90 7.07 -7.07 -12.48
N ILE A 91 6.78 -6.27 -13.51
CA ILE A 91 6.16 -4.95 -13.38
C ILE A 91 4.78 -5.07 -12.71
N ARG A 92 3.92 -5.97 -13.22
CA ARG A 92 2.56 -6.16 -12.69
C ARG A 92 2.58 -6.63 -11.23
N SER A 93 3.43 -7.59 -10.91
CA SER A 93 3.57 -8.11 -9.54
C SER A 93 4.04 -7.00 -8.60
N PHE A 94 5.07 -6.25 -8.98
CA PHE A 94 5.57 -5.15 -8.14
C PHE A 94 4.51 -4.05 -7.96
N ALA A 95 3.74 -3.73 -9.00
CA ALA A 95 2.64 -2.77 -8.95
C ALA A 95 1.55 -3.18 -7.94
N GLN A 96 1.15 -4.45 -7.94
CA GLN A 96 0.18 -4.97 -6.97
C GLN A 96 0.68 -4.83 -5.53
N ILE A 97 1.95 -5.16 -5.30
CA ILE A 97 2.56 -5.02 -3.99
C ILE A 97 2.57 -3.54 -3.57
N HIS A 98 2.87 -2.61 -4.49
CA HIS A 98 2.85 -1.18 -4.21
C HIS A 98 1.45 -0.67 -3.86
N ALA A 99 0.43 -1.08 -4.62
CA ALA A 99 -0.97 -0.73 -4.36
C ALA A 99 -1.42 -1.19 -2.96
N ARG A 100 -1.07 -2.42 -2.59
CA ARG A 100 -1.37 -2.97 -1.26
C ARG A 100 -0.69 -2.21 -0.12
N VAL A 101 0.56 -1.79 -0.29
CA VAL A 101 1.23 -0.94 0.72
C VAL A 101 0.52 0.41 0.85
N GLN A 102 0.11 1.02 -0.27
CA GLN A 102 -0.66 2.28 -0.22
C GLN A 102 -2.00 2.10 0.50
N GLN A 103 -2.68 0.97 0.29
CA GLN A 103 -3.90 0.64 1.00
C GLN A 103 -3.67 0.49 2.52
N ALA A 104 -2.63 -0.24 2.93
CA ALA A 104 -2.25 -0.38 4.33
C ALA A 104 -1.98 0.97 4.98
N HIS A 105 -1.20 1.83 4.29
CA HIS A 105 -0.88 3.17 4.75
C HIS A 105 -2.13 4.05 4.89
N ALA A 106 -3.02 4.06 3.89
CA ALA A 106 -4.26 4.84 3.95
C ALA A 106 -5.20 4.40 5.08
N ALA A 107 -5.27 3.10 5.36
CA ALA A 107 -6.06 2.57 6.47
C ALA A 107 -5.47 2.98 7.83
N LEU A 108 -4.15 2.87 7.99
CA LEU A 108 -3.43 3.31 9.19
C LEU A 108 -3.60 4.82 9.44
N GLN A 109 -3.54 5.64 8.38
CA GLN A 109 -3.80 7.08 8.50
C GLN A 109 -5.21 7.37 9.00
N ARG A 110 -6.24 6.65 8.52
CA ARG A 110 -7.62 6.82 9.01
C ARG A 110 -7.75 6.42 10.48
N GLN A 111 -7.15 5.30 10.90
CA GLN A 111 -7.18 4.86 12.29
C GLN A 111 -6.46 5.84 13.24
N ASN A 112 -5.38 6.47 12.80
CA ASN A 112 -4.68 7.49 13.59
C ASN A 112 -5.36 8.87 13.54
N GLY A 113 -6.03 9.21 12.44
CA GLY A 113 -6.82 10.45 12.32
C GLY A 113 -8.11 10.44 13.14
N ASP A 114 -8.74 9.28 13.33
CA ASP A 114 -9.95 9.12 14.15
C ASP A 114 -9.66 9.18 15.67
N LYS A 115 -8.40 9.04 16.08
CA LYS A 115 -8.01 9.15 17.50
C LYS A 115 -7.96 10.58 18.04
N ASP A 116 -8.02 11.61 17.19
CA ASP A 116 -8.02 13.02 17.63
C ASP A 116 -9.43 13.66 17.70
N THR A 117 -10.47 12.96 17.21
CA THR A 117 -11.86 13.47 17.26
C THR A 117 -12.65 12.99 18.49
N SER A 118 -12.03 12.20 19.37
CA SER A 118 -12.60 11.89 20.70
C SER A 118 -12.32 13.02 21.71
N ASN A 119 -12.66 14.27 21.39
CA ASN A 119 -12.95 15.26 22.43
C ASN A 119 -13.87 16.39 21.93
N LYS A 120 -15.16 16.09 21.83
CA LYS A 120 -16.21 17.05 22.21
C LYS A 120 -17.47 16.28 22.56
N SER A 121 -17.62 15.96 23.84
CA SER A 121 -18.95 15.86 24.43
C SER A 121 -19.68 17.18 24.19
N PRO A 122 -20.95 17.14 23.79
CA PRO A 122 -21.93 17.97 24.44
C PRO A 122 -22.78 17.03 25.30
N ASN A 123 -22.52 17.05 26.61
CA ASN A 123 -23.61 16.83 27.56
C ASN A 123 -24.63 17.94 27.27
N ALA A 124 -25.74 17.59 26.64
CA ALA A 124 -26.94 18.41 26.63
C ALA A 124 -28.06 17.59 27.29
N PRO A 125 -28.70 18.12 28.33
CA PRO A 125 -29.56 17.36 29.24
C PRO A 125 -30.82 16.83 28.55
N HIS A 126 -31.23 15.63 28.95
CA HIS A 126 -32.62 15.18 28.80
C HIS A 126 -33.51 16.14 29.61
N ASP A 127 -34.18 17.08 28.95
CA ASP A 127 -35.32 17.77 29.55
C ASP A 127 -36.60 17.20 28.94
N ASN A 128 -37.23 16.35 29.74
CA ASN A 128 -38.54 15.79 29.49
C ASN A 128 -39.53 16.67 30.27
N ALA A 129 -40.14 17.66 29.62
CA ALA A 129 -41.22 18.45 30.21
C ALA A 129 -42.29 18.82 29.16
N VAL A 130 -43.45 18.17 29.29
CA VAL A 130 -44.74 18.46 28.63
C VAL A 130 -45.47 19.59 29.42
N PRO A 131 -46.39 20.38 28.80
CA PRO A 131 -46.59 21.83 28.99
C PRO A 131 -47.67 22.22 30.03
N PRO A 132 -48.04 23.51 30.20
CA PRO A 132 -49.33 23.94 29.60
C PRO A 132 -49.49 25.43 29.16
N ALA A 133 -50.52 25.59 28.33
CA ALA A 133 -51.38 26.72 27.93
C ALA A 133 -51.22 28.15 28.51
N ALA A 134 -51.41 29.14 27.62
CA ALA A 134 -52.10 30.42 27.86
C ALA A 134 -52.78 30.89 26.56
#